data_AF-W1IC40-F1
#
_entry.id   AF-W1IC40-F1
#
_cell.length_a   1.000
_cell.length_b   1.000
_cell.length_c   1.000
_cell.angle_alpha   90.00
_cell.angle_beta   90.00
_cell.angle_gamma   90.00
#
_symmetry.space_group_name_H-M   'P 1'
#
loop_
_entity.id
_entity.type
_entity.pdbx_description
1 polymer ?
#
loop_
_entity_poly.entity_id
_entity_poly.type
_entity_poly.pdbx_seq_one_letter_code
_entity_poly.pdbx_strand_id
1 'polypeptide(L)'
;ILAVEGNAPLNQEGMSCIIAGKPFLEQLNHVAKHCKAIISWGSCASYGCVQAAAPNPTQATPTHKAIKTNKPIIKVPGCPPIAEVMTAVITYILTFERFPELDRQGRPKMFYSQRIHDKCYRRPHFDAGQFVEKFDDEGARKGYCLY
;
A
#
# COMPACT_ATOMS: atom_id res chain seq x y z
N ILE A 1 7.45 16.88 0.91
CA ILE A 1 6.59 15.67 1.02
C ILE A 1 7.43 14.59 1.67
N LEU A 2 6.86 13.74 2.53
CA LEU A 2 7.55 12.58 3.08
C LEU A 2 7.05 11.32 2.37
N ALA A 3 7.91 10.65 1.62
CA ALA A 3 7.63 9.34 1.03
C ALA A 3 8.13 8.25 2.00
N VAL A 4 7.26 7.30 2.34
CA VAL A 4 7.59 6.20 3.26
C VAL A 4 7.37 4.88 2.53
N GLU A 5 8.44 4.12 2.38
CA GLU A 5 8.42 2.71 2.05
C GLU A 5 8.76 1.91 3.31
N GLY A 6 8.19 0.71 3.46
CA GLY A 6 8.35 -0.07 4.69
C GLY A 6 7.48 0.44 5.84
N ASN A 7 7.79 0.03 7.07
CA ASN A 7 7.06 0.42 8.28
C ASN A 7 7.94 0.30 9.54
N ALA A 8 7.44 0.82 10.66
CA ALA A 8 8.18 0.82 11.92
C ALA A 8 7.87 -0.44 12.74
N PRO A 9 8.88 -1.26 13.10
CA PRO A 9 8.72 -2.28 14.14
C PRO A 9 8.61 -1.61 15.50
N LEU A 10 7.73 -2.12 16.37
CA LEU A 10 7.51 -1.57 17.72
C LEU A 10 7.99 -2.50 18.84
N ASN A 11 8.28 -3.77 18.53
CA ASN A 11 8.87 -4.68 19.50
C ASN A 11 10.35 -4.35 19.74
N GLN A 12 10.92 -4.84 20.85
CA GLN A 12 12.33 -4.64 21.20
C GLN A 12 12.75 -3.16 21.14
N GLU A 13 11.89 -2.27 21.66
CA GLU A 13 12.11 -0.81 21.65
C GLU A 13 12.30 -0.21 20.24
N GLY A 14 11.82 -0.89 19.21
CA GLY A 14 11.96 -0.49 17.80
C GLY A 14 13.30 -0.86 17.17
N MET A 15 14.14 -1.63 17.86
CA MET A 15 15.50 -1.97 17.44
C MET A 15 15.58 -3.07 16.37
N SER A 16 14.45 -3.60 15.89
CA SER A 16 14.45 -4.46 14.70
C SER A 16 14.72 -3.68 13.40
N CYS A 17 14.66 -2.34 13.43
CA CYS A 17 15.09 -1.47 12.33
C CYS A 17 15.84 -0.26 12.89
N ILE A 18 17.17 -0.27 12.73
CA ILE A 18 18.08 0.71 13.33
C ILE A 18 18.75 1.50 12.22
N ILE A 19 18.76 2.82 12.35
CA ILE A 19 19.48 3.70 11.44
C ILE A 19 20.32 4.65 12.28
N ALA A 20 21.63 4.68 12.03
CA ALA A 20 22.59 5.49 12.78
C ALA A 20 22.49 5.30 14.31
N GLY A 21 22.32 4.04 14.75
CA GLY A 21 22.26 3.68 16.17
C GLY A 21 20.94 4.01 16.88
N LYS A 22 19.90 4.45 16.16
CA LYS A 22 18.59 4.82 16.72
C LYS A 22 17.46 4.04 16.06
N PRO A 23 16.33 3.80 16.77
CA PRO A 23 15.14 3.22 16.15
C PRO A 23 14.67 4.04 14.95
N PHE A 24 14.35 3.37 13.85
CA PHE A 24 13.81 4.02 12.64
C PHE A 24 12.60 4.93 12.94
N LEU A 25 11.77 4.54 13.92
CA LEU A 25 10.61 5.31 14.35
C LEU A 25 10.95 6.75 14.80
N GLU A 26 12.13 6.98 15.38
CA GLU A 26 12.56 8.33 15.78
C GLU A 26 12.74 9.24 14.58
N GLN A 27 13.45 8.77 13.57
CA GLN A 27 13.70 9.50 12.34
C GLN A 27 12.39 9.74 11.58
N LEU A 28 11.54 8.71 11.52
CA LEU A 28 10.23 8.81 10.89
C LEU A 28 9.36 9.91 11.54
N ASN A 29 9.30 9.95 12.88
CA ASN A 29 8.58 11.00 13.60
C ASN A 29 9.22 12.38 13.44
N HIS A 30 10.56 12.47 13.40
CA HIS A 30 11.26 13.73 13.19
C HIS A 30 10.91 14.34 11.82
N VAL A 31 11.06 13.59 10.73
CA VAL A 31 10.79 14.08 9.37
C VAL A 31 9.30 14.36 9.16
N ALA A 32 8.40 13.57 9.78
CA ALA A 32 6.96 13.77 9.68
C ALA A 32 6.49 15.13 10.23
N LYS A 33 7.18 15.73 11.21
CA LYS A 33 6.84 17.06 11.76
C LYS A 33 6.96 18.17 10.71
N HIS A 34 7.93 18.03 9.80
CA HIS A 34 8.32 19.07 8.84
C HIS A 34 7.72 18.86 7.45
N CYS A 35 6.98 17.78 7.22
CA CYS A 35 6.39 17.50 5.90
C CYS A 35 5.04 18.22 5.68
N LYS A 36 4.68 18.44 4.40
CA LYS A 36 3.34 18.91 3.99
C LYS A 36 2.29 17.78 4.08
N ALA A 37 2.69 16.58 3.70
CA ALA A 37 1.92 15.34 3.78
C ALA A 37 2.87 14.14 3.67
N ILE A 38 2.33 12.96 4.00
CA ILE A 38 3.01 11.68 3.97
C ILE A 38 2.37 10.80 2.89
N ILE A 39 3.19 10.21 2.03
CA ILE A 39 2.75 9.19 1.09
C ILE A 39 3.27 7.84 1.58
N SER A 40 2.36 6.96 1.94
CA SER A 40 2.64 5.58 2.34
C SER A 40 2.67 4.70 1.10
N TRP A 41 3.87 4.42 0.60
CA TRP A 41 4.08 3.57 -0.57
C TRP A 41 4.00 2.09 -0.21
N GLY A 42 3.15 1.39 -0.96
CA GLY A 42 2.97 -0.04 -0.84
C GLY A 42 2.17 -0.47 0.38
N SER A 43 1.87 -1.76 0.41
CA SER A 43 1.13 -2.39 1.51
C SER A 43 1.89 -2.34 2.83
N CYS A 44 3.23 -2.23 2.81
CA CYS A 44 4.06 -2.13 4.01
C CYS A 44 3.68 -0.88 4.82
N ALA A 45 3.83 0.29 4.21
CA ALA A 45 3.55 1.57 4.83
C ALA A 45 2.04 1.77 5.05
N SER A 46 1.23 1.31 4.10
CA SER A 46 -0.23 1.48 4.17
C SER A 46 -0.88 0.64 5.27
N TYR A 47 -0.46 -0.63 5.42
CA TYR A 47 -1.19 -1.62 6.24
C TYR A 47 -0.33 -2.58 7.06
N GLY A 48 0.94 -2.79 6.72
CA GLY A 48 1.82 -3.71 7.44
C GLY A 48 2.56 -4.70 6.53
N CYS A 49 1.91 -5.15 5.44
CA CYS A 49 2.38 -6.19 4.52
C CYS A 49 2.85 -7.48 5.21
N VAL A 50 3.76 -8.21 4.58
CA VAL A 50 4.19 -9.56 4.97
C VAL A 50 4.78 -9.61 6.39
N GLN A 51 5.54 -8.60 6.80
CA GLN A 51 6.14 -8.55 8.14
C GLN A 51 5.12 -8.39 9.27
N ALA A 52 3.92 -7.87 8.95
CA ALA A 52 2.82 -7.73 9.89
C ALA A 52 1.81 -8.89 9.82
N ALA A 53 1.98 -9.83 8.89
CA ALA A 53 1.20 -11.06 8.86
C ALA A 53 1.48 -11.91 10.10
N ALA A 54 0.57 -12.82 10.45
CA ALA A 54 0.72 -13.66 11.64
C ALA A 54 2.08 -14.41 11.61
N PRO A 55 2.86 -14.41 12.71
CA PRO A 55 2.53 -13.90 14.04
C PRO A 55 2.97 -12.44 14.33
N ASN A 56 3.48 -11.69 13.35
CA ASN A 56 4.03 -10.33 13.49
C ASN A 56 5.11 -10.20 14.58
N PRO A 57 6.26 -10.89 14.45
CA PRO A 57 7.26 -10.99 15.51
C PRO A 57 7.91 -9.64 15.89
N THR A 58 7.98 -8.70 14.96
CA THR A 58 8.60 -7.38 15.17
C THR A 58 7.58 -6.30 15.56
N GLN A 59 6.30 -6.65 15.65
CA GLN A 59 5.19 -5.69 15.76
C GLN A 59 5.28 -4.58 14.70
N ALA A 60 5.55 -4.97 13.46
CA ALA A 60 5.57 -4.09 12.30
C ALA A 60 4.24 -3.34 12.17
N THR A 61 4.29 -2.01 12.24
CA THR A 61 3.13 -1.14 12.40
C THR A 61 3.06 -0.11 11.28
N PRO A 62 1.94 -0.03 10.52
CA PRO A 62 1.83 0.87 9.38
C PRO A 62 1.95 2.34 9.77
N THR A 63 2.35 3.17 8.80
CA THR A 63 2.70 4.59 8.98
C THR A 63 1.65 5.38 9.76
N HIS A 64 0.36 5.19 9.44
CA HIS A 64 -0.75 5.91 10.07
C HIS A 64 -0.99 5.55 11.54
N LYS A 65 -0.41 4.45 12.03
CA LYS A 65 -0.45 4.05 13.45
C LYS A 65 0.87 4.37 14.16
N ALA A 66 2.00 4.26 13.45
CA ALA A 66 3.32 4.48 14.01
C ALA A 66 3.66 5.98 14.18
N ILE A 67 3.30 6.81 13.21
CA ILE A 67 3.64 8.24 13.22
C ILE A 67 2.60 9.02 14.01
N LYS A 68 3.06 9.76 15.03
CA LYS A 68 2.21 10.69 15.78
C LYS A 68 2.16 12.03 15.06
N THR A 69 1.20 12.20 14.16
CA THR A 69 1.11 13.40 13.32
C THR A 69 -0.33 13.76 12.93
N ASN A 70 -0.58 15.05 12.74
CA ASN A 70 -1.83 15.58 12.16
C ASN A 70 -1.69 15.85 10.65
N LYS A 71 -0.55 15.48 10.04
CA LYS A 71 -0.33 15.67 8.61
C LYS A 71 -1.19 14.69 7.79
N PRO A 72 -1.69 15.08 6.61
CA PRO A 72 -2.41 14.17 5.72
C PRO A 72 -1.55 12.94 5.35
N ILE A 73 -2.17 11.76 5.34
CA ILE A 73 -1.54 10.50 4.93
C ILE A 73 -2.28 9.93 3.73
N ILE A 74 -1.55 9.81 2.61
CA ILE A 74 -2.04 9.25 1.35
C ILE A 74 -1.53 7.81 1.27
N LYS A 75 -2.44 6.83 1.32
CA LYS A 75 -2.09 5.41 1.22
C LYS A 75 -2.11 4.99 -0.25
N VAL A 76 -0.99 4.49 -0.75
CA VAL A 76 -0.90 3.94 -2.11
C VAL A 76 -0.49 2.46 -2.01
N PRO A 77 -1.44 1.56 -1.66
CA PRO A 77 -1.14 0.16 -1.39
C PRO A 77 -0.90 -0.66 -2.66
N GLY A 78 -0.36 -1.87 -2.47
CA GLY A 78 0.15 -2.76 -3.51
C GLY A 78 1.50 -3.34 -3.08
N CYS A 79 1.86 -4.53 -3.56
CA CYS A 79 3.12 -5.18 -3.20
C CYS A 79 3.94 -5.60 -4.44
N PRO A 80 4.51 -4.63 -5.18
CA PRO A 80 4.41 -3.17 -5.01
C PRO A 80 3.14 -2.57 -5.65
N PRO A 81 2.84 -1.28 -5.45
CA PRO A 81 1.86 -0.58 -6.28
C PRO A 81 2.31 -0.58 -7.75
N ILE A 82 1.36 -0.36 -8.67
CA ILE A 82 1.66 -0.21 -10.10
C ILE A 82 2.52 1.03 -10.31
N ALA A 83 3.59 0.94 -11.10
CA ALA A 83 4.55 2.02 -11.29
C ALA A 83 3.89 3.31 -11.82
N GLU A 84 3.01 3.18 -12.80
CA GLU A 84 2.24 4.29 -13.39
C GLU A 84 1.27 4.91 -12.40
N VAL A 85 0.73 4.13 -11.45
CA VAL A 85 -0.09 4.66 -10.35
C VAL A 85 0.77 5.52 -9.42
N MET A 86 1.99 5.08 -9.10
CA MET A 86 2.91 5.85 -8.25
C MET A 86 3.30 7.18 -8.90
N THR A 87 3.70 7.15 -10.17
CA THR A 87 4.07 8.35 -10.92
C THR A 87 2.87 9.27 -11.12
N ALA A 88 1.68 8.73 -11.38
CA ALA A 88 0.45 9.52 -11.52
C ALA A 88 0.06 10.25 -10.22
N VAL A 89 0.24 9.63 -9.05
CA VAL A 89 -0.01 10.32 -7.76
C VAL A 89 0.94 11.50 -7.57
N ILE A 90 2.23 11.32 -7.88
CA ILE A 90 3.23 12.39 -7.75
C ILE A 90 2.93 13.52 -8.75
N THR A 91 2.74 13.18 -10.02
CA THR A 91 2.46 14.16 -11.08
C THR A 91 1.16 14.90 -10.81
N TYR A 92 0.10 14.24 -10.32
CA TYR A 92 -1.13 14.92 -9.91
C TYR A 92 -0.87 16.00 -8.83
N ILE A 93 -0.08 15.68 -7.80
CA ILE A 93 0.23 16.62 -6.72
C ILE A 93 1.04 17.81 -7.27
N LEU A 94 1.98 17.57 -8.17
CA LEU A 94 2.81 18.63 -8.77
C LEU A 94 2.02 19.51 -9.73
N THR A 95 1.20 18.90 -10.60
CA THR A 95 0.45 19.62 -11.64
C THR A 95 -0.71 20.43 -11.06
N PHE A 96 -1.42 19.90 -10.07
CA PHE A 96 -2.62 20.54 -9.52
C PHE A 96 -2.39 21.22 -8.16
N GLU A 97 -1.16 21.15 -7.62
CA GLU A 97 -0.75 21.70 -6.31
C GLU A 97 -1.63 21.29 -5.11
N ARG A 98 -2.40 20.20 -5.26
CA ARG A 98 -3.35 19.67 -4.28
C ARG A 98 -3.27 18.16 -4.17
N PHE A 99 -3.79 17.60 -3.09
CA PHE A 99 -3.85 16.15 -2.91
C PHE A 99 -5.02 15.53 -3.70
N PRO A 100 -4.89 14.26 -4.17
CA PRO A 100 -5.98 13.56 -4.82
C PRO A 100 -7.14 13.35 -3.84
N GLU A 101 -8.36 13.25 -4.36
CA GLU A 101 -9.49 12.85 -3.55
C GLU A 101 -9.27 11.42 -3.02
N LEU A 102 -9.45 11.24 -1.71
CA LEU A 102 -9.21 9.98 -1.03
C LEU A 102 -10.52 9.28 -0.67
N ASP A 103 -10.52 7.95 -0.70
CA ASP A 103 -11.60 7.18 -0.11
C ASP A 103 -11.52 7.17 1.44
N ARG A 104 -12.49 6.50 2.09
CA ARG A 104 -12.54 6.38 3.56
C ARG A 104 -11.33 5.68 4.18
N GLN A 105 -10.52 4.98 3.38
CA GLN A 105 -9.29 4.33 3.84
C GLN A 105 -8.06 5.21 3.60
N GLY A 106 -8.20 6.38 2.99
CA GLY A 106 -7.09 7.27 2.65
C GLY A 106 -6.39 6.93 1.34
N ARG A 107 -7.03 6.17 0.43
CA ARG A 107 -6.45 5.78 -0.86
C ARG A 107 -6.94 6.70 -1.99
N PRO A 108 -6.09 7.07 -2.98
CA PRO A 108 -6.53 7.86 -4.13
C PRO A 108 -7.71 7.22 -4.89
N LYS A 109 -8.87 7.88 -4.92
CA LYS A 109 -10.09 7.34 -5.55
C LYS A 109 -9.88 7.00 -7.03
N MET A 110 -9.08 7.79 -7.74
CA MET A 110 -8.80 7.60 -9.16
C MET A 110 -8.21 6.21 -9.50
N PHE A 111 -7.61 5.50 -8.54
CA PHE A 111 -7.03 4.16 -8.75
C PHE A 111 -7.64 3.07 -7.88
N TYR A 112 -8.17 3.41 -6.70
CA TYR A 112 -8.59 2.42 -5.69
C TYR A 112 -10.10 2.41 -5.39
N SER A 113 -10.91 3.11 -6.20
CA SER A 113 -12.37 3.19 -6.04
C SER A 113 -13.13 1.98 -6.61
N GLN A 114 -12.48 1.16 -7.43
CA GLN A 114 -13.09 -0.03 -8.04
C GLN A 114 -12.32 -1.28 -7.63
N ARG A 115 -13.01 -2.42 -7.57
CA ARG A 115 -12.37 -3.71 -7.34
C ARG A 115 -11.76 -4.20 -8.64
N ILE A 116 -10.69 -4.99 -8.53
CA ILE A 116 -10.10 -5.67 -9.70
C ILE A 116 -11.16 -6.50 -10.44
N HIS A 117 -12.01 -7.22 -9.69
CA HIS A 117 -13.05 -8.08 -10.26
C HIS A 117 -14.15 -7.31 -11.02
N ASP A 118 -14.34 -6.01 -10.75
CA ASP A 118 -15.32 -5.17 -11.45
C ASP A 118 -14.82 -4.72 -12.83
N LYS A 119 -13.51 -4.86 -13.10
CA LYS A 119 -12.85 -4.51 -14.37
C LYS A 119 -12.00 -5.65 -14.93
N CYS A 120 -12.18 -6.87 -14.43
CA CYS A 120 -11.41 -8.03 -14.86
C CYS A 120 -11.84 -8.47 -16.26
N TYR A 121 -10.89 -8.61 -17.18
CA TYR A 121 -11.16 -9.11 -18.53
C TYR A 121 -11.66 -10.57 -18.56
N ARG A 122 -11.40 -11.35 -17.49
CA ARG A 122 -11.90 -12.73 -17.32
C ARG A 122 -13.29 -12.79 -16.71
N ARG A 123 -13.93 -11.65 -16.45
CA ARG A 123 -15.27 -11.59 -15.84
C ARG A 123 -16.35 -12.36 -16.63
N PRO A 124 -16.38 -12.33 -17.98
CA PRO A 124 -17.34 -13.15 -18.73
C PRO A 124 -17.22 -14.65 -18.45
N HIS A 125 -16.00 -15.17 -18.21
CA HIS A 125 -15.80 -16.57 -17.84
C HIS A 125 -16.33 -16.87 -16.44
N PHE A 126 -16.16 -15.93 -15.49
CA PHE A 126 -16.76 -16.04 -14.16
C PHE A 126 -18.29 -16.14 -14.25
N ASP A 127 -18.91 -15.24 -15.02
CA ASP A 127 -20.37 -15.19 -15.18
C ASP A 127 -20.92 -16.45 -15.89
N ALA A 128 -20.13 -17.07 -16.77
CA ALA A 128 -20.47 -18.30 -17.50
C ALA A 128 -20.14 -19.61 -16.74
N GLY A 129 -19.59 -19.53 -15.52
CA GLY A 129 -19.18 -20.72 -14.76
C GLY A 129 -17.96 -21.45 -15.33
N GLN A 130 -17.12 -20.74 -16.09
CA GLN A 130 -15.91 -21.27 -16.73
C GLN A 130 -14.69 -20.96 -15.85
N PHE A 131 -14.21 -21.98 -15.12
CA PHE A 131 -13.14 -21.84 -14.14
C PHE A 131 -11.90 -22.67 -14.51
N VAL A 132 -10.77 -22.22 -14.01
CA VAL A 132 -9.54 -23.01 -13.90
C VAL A 132 -9.64 -23.85 -12.64
N GLU A 133 -9.47 -25.16 -12.74
CA GLU A 133 -9.52 -26.07 -11.59
C GLU A 133 -8.12 -26.49 -11.15
N LYS A 134 -7.15 -26.51 -12.07
CA LYS A 134 -5.74 -26.84 -11.82
C LYS A 134 -4.83 -25.95 -12.63
N PHE A 135 -3.64 -25.70 -12.10
CA PHE A 135 -2.60 -25.03 -12.87
C PHE A 135 -2.33 -25.78 -14.18
N ASP A 136 -2.26 -25.03 -15.28
CA ASP A 136 -1.99 -25.54 -16.63
C ASP A 136 -3.05 -26.50 -17.21
N ASP A 137 -4.26 -26.55 -16.66
CA ASP A 137 -5.38 -27.24 -17.29
C ASP A 137 -5.87 -26.54 -18.58
N GLU A 138 -6.85 -27.14 -19.25
CA GLU A 138 -7.42 -26.58 -20.48
C GLU A 138 -8.04 -25.19 -20.26
N GLY A 139 -8.70 -24.97 -19.12
CA GLY A 139 -9.27 -23.68 -18.76
C GLY A 139 -8.21 -22.61 -18.56
N ALA A 140 -7.09 -22.96 -17.91
CA ALA A 140 -5.96 -22.07 -17.68
C ALA A 140 -5.35 -21.60 -19.00
N ARG A 141 -5.12 -22.53 -19.93
CA ARG A 141 -4.59 -22.25 -21.28
C ARG A 141 -5.57 -21.45 -22.13
N LYS A 142 -6.87 -21.54 -21.87
CA LYS A 142 -7.93 -20.74 -22.51
C LYS A 142 -8.21 -19.40 -21.81
N GLY A 143 -7.57 -19.11 -20.68
CA GLY A 143 -7.74 -17.86 -19.95
C GLY A 143 -9.04 -17.76 -19.13
N TYR A 144 -9.59 -18.89 -18.70
CA TYR A 144 -10.78 -18.95 -17.84
C TYR A 144 -10.58 -18.26 -16.49
N CYS A 145 -11.68 -18.07 -15.75
CA CYS A 145 -11.65 -17.40 -14.46
C CYS A 145 -10.80 -18.15 -13.42
N LEU A 146 -10.14 -17.39 -12.53
CA LEU A 146 -9.26 -17.89 -11.46
C LEU A 146 -9.88 -17.75 -10.06
N TYR A 147 -11.21 -17.69 -9.98
CA TYR A 147 -11.92 -17.68 -8.69
C TYR A 147 -11.77 -19.04 -8.01
#